data_AF-A0A496Y9V3-F1
#
_entry.id   AF-A0A496Y9V3-F1
#
_cell.length_a   1.000
_cell.length_b   1.000
_cell.length_c   1.000
_cell.angle_alpha   90.00
_cell.angle_beta   90.00
_cell.angle_gamma   90.00
#
_symmetry.space_group_name_H-M   'P 1'
#
loop_
_entity.id
_entity.type
_entity.pdbx_description
1 polymer ?
#
loop_
_entity_poly.entity_id
_entity_poly.type
_entity_poly.pdbx_seq_one_letter_code
_entity_poly.pdbx_strand_id
1 'polypeptide(L)'
;IGGDVDFPGFKPDVYSYMAHASLFAFTSRWEGLGFVLIEALAVGTPVVATDCPSGPREILADGRYGPLVPVGDDEAVAEAIMKTLDAPLPPGLLREAALPYEIERSTTAYLRAMGFEQQ
;
A
#
# COMPACT_ATOMS: atom_id res chain seq x y z
N ILE A 1 25.95 -4.45 -5.11
CA ILE A 1 25.10 -4.40 -3.89
C ILE A 1 25.92 -3.88 -2.70
N GLY A 2 26.97 -3.06 -2.86
CA GLY A 2 26.92 -1.70 -3.43
C GLY A 2 26.24 -0.79 -2.41
N GLY A 3 26.84 0.35 -2.02
CA GLY A 3 26.38 1.23 -0.92
C GLY A 3 24.99 1.88 -1.06
N ASP A 4 24.12 1.29 -1.90
CA ASP A 4 22.79 1.76 -2.28
C ASP A 4 21.67 0.81 -1.79
N VAL A 5 22.02 -0.32 -1.14
CA VAL A 5 21.06 -1.31 -0.64
C VAL A 5 21.42 -1.74 0.78
N ASP A 6 20.51 -1.48 1.72
CA ASP A 6 20.61 -1.92 3.11
C ASP A 6 19.63 -3.06 3.41
N PHE A 7 20.10 -4.08 4.14
CA PHE A 7 19.27 -5.15 4.70
C PHE A 7 19.22 -5.01 6.23
N PRO A 8 18.40 -4.09 6.77
CA PRO A 8 18.49 -3.70 8.18
C PRO A 8 17.89 -4.73 9.15
N GLY A 9 17.36 -5.85 8.65
CA GLY A 9 16.72 -6.91 9.41
C GLY A 9 15.36 -6.51 9.98
N PHE A 10 14.89 -7.28 10.96
CA PHE A 10 13.63 -6.98 11.65
C PHE A 10 13.70 -5.63 12.39
N LYS A 11 12.65 -4.82 12.25
CA LYS A 11 12.47 -3.56 12.96
C LYS A 11 11.16 -3.57 13.74
N PRO A 12 11.21 -3.40 15.07
CA PRO A 12 9.99 -3.25 15.87
C PRO A 12 9.18 -2.01 15.49
N ASP A 13 9.85 -0.93 15.09
CA ASP A 13 9.24 0.29 14.57
C ASP A 13 9.52 0.41 13.07
N VAL A 14 8.69 -0.24 12.25
CA VAL A 14 8.74 -0.17 10.79
C VAL A 14 8.12 1.14 10.27
N TYR A 15 7.21 1.75 11.03
CA TYR A 15 6.47 2.94 10.61
C TYR A 15 7.38 4.16 10.48
N SER A 16 8.39 4.30 11.36
CA SER A 16 9.43 5.32 11.19
C SER A 16 10.19 5.16 9.87
N TYR A 17 10.47 3.93 9.42
CA TYR A 17 11.13 3.71 8.12
C TYR A 17 10.20 4.06 6.96
N MET A 18 8.95 3.57 7.01
CA MET A 18 7.96 3.86 5.95
C MET A 18 7.72 5.36 5.80
N ALA A 19 7.48 6.07 6.91
CA ALA A 19 7.17 7.50 6.91
C ALA A 19 8.30 8.39 6.39
N HIS A 20 9.55 7.93 6.48
CA HIS A 20 10.73 8.64 5.94
C HIS A 20 11.10 8.19 4.52
N ALA A 21 10.53 7.09 4.02
CA ALA A 21 10.79 6.63 2.67
C ALA A 21 10.11 7.55 1.64
N SER A 22 10.80 7.83 0.53
CA SER A 22 10.19 8.55 -0.60
C SER A 22 9.16 7.70 -1.34
N LEU A 23 9.27 6.37 -1.26
CA LEU A 23 8.39 5.41 -1.91
C LEU A 23 8.47 4.04 -1.23
N PHE A 24 7.35 3.31 -1.20
CA PHE A 24 7.27 1.91 -0.80
C PHE A 24 6.93 1.02 -2.01
N ALA A 25 7.81 0.07 -2.34
CA ALA A 25 7.60 -0.87 -3.44
C ALA A 25 7.02 -2.19 -2.92
N PHE A 26 5.83 -2.54 -3.38
CA PHE A 26 5.10 -3.73 -2.99
C PHE A 26 5.03 -4.72 -4.16
N THR A 27 6.10 -5.48 -4.35
CA THR A 27 6.28 -6.39 -5.50
C THR A 27 5.85 -7.83 -5.19
N SER A 28 4.73 -8.00 -4.47
CA SER A 28 4.21 -9.31 -4.10
C SER A 28 3.70 -10.10 -5.31
N ARG A 29 3.81 -11.43 -5.24
CA ARG A 29 3.22 -12.33 -6.26
C ARG A 29 1.83 -12.82 -5.89
N TRP A 30 1.52 -12.86 -4.60
CA TRP A 30 0.29 -13.37 -4.02
C TRP A 30 0.03 -12.68 -2.70
N GLU A 31 -1.23 -12.37 -2.43
CA GLU A 31 -1.65 -11.74 -1.18
C GLU A 31 -3.03 -12.24 -0.75
N GLY A 32 -3.29 -12.18 0.55
CA GLY A 32 -4.65 -12.26 1.07
C GLY A 32 -5.35 -10.90 0.94
N LEU A 33 -4.71 -9.86 1.50
CA LEU A 33 -5.13 -8.47 1.41
C LEU A 33 -3.93 -7.54 1.15
N GLY A 34 -2.81 -7.74 1.84
CA GLY A 34 -1.65 -6.84 1.76
C GLY A 34 -1.68 -5.71 2.79
N PHE A 35 -1.78 -6.05 4.09
CA PHE A 35 -1.82 -5.05 5.17
C PHE A 35 -0.68 -4.03 5.13
N VAL A 36 0.53 -4.46 4.79
CA VAL A 36 1.69 -3.56 4.72
C VAL A 36 1.54 -2.46 3.65
N LEU A 37 0.77 -2.71 2.59
CA LEU A 37 0.42 -1.68 1.61
C LEU A 37 -0.53 -0.63 2.22
N ILE A 38 -1.50 -1.08 3.01
CA ILE A 38 -2.41 -0.19 3.76
C ILE A 38 -1.62 0.62 4.80
N GLU A 39 -0.68 0.01 5.50
CA GLU A 39 0.18 0.68 6.48
C GLU A 39 1.04 1.78 5.85
N ALA A 40 1.65 1.52 4.69
CA ALA A 40 2.40 2.51 3.93
C ALA A 40 1.52 3.71 3.52
N LEU A 41 0.30 3.45 3.04
CA LEU A 41 -0.68 4.49 2.71
C LEU A 41 -1.13 5.28 3.96
N ALA A 42 -1.32 4.61 5.09
CA ALA A 42 -1.75 5.22 6.35
C ALA A 42 -0.69 6.20 6.91
N VAL A 43 0.60 5.92 6.76
CA VAL A 43 1.65 6.88 7.11
C VAL A 43 1.85 7.96 6.05
N GLY A 44 1.26 7.80 4.86
CA GLY A 44 1.27 8.76 3.77
C GLY A 44 2.45 8.62 2.81
N THR A 45 2.99 7.40 2.71
CA THR A 45 4.14 7.09 1.84
C THR A 45 3.64 6.70 0.45
N PRO A 46 4.14 7.33 -0.64
CA PRO A 46 3.82 6.91 -2.01
C PRO A 46 4.14 5.44 -2.25
N VAL A 47 3.33 4.75 -3.05
CA VAL A 47 3.46 3.31 -3.27
C VAL A 47 3.50 2.95 -4.75
N VAL A 48 4.20 1.87 -5.07
CA VAL A 48 4.07 1.13 -6.34
C VAL A 48 3.76 -0.31 -5.98
N ALA A 49 2.72 -0.89 -6.57
CA ALA A 49 2.35 -2.27 -6.28
C ALA A 49 2.24 -3.11 -7.54
N THR A 50 2.58 -4.40 -7.44
CA THR A 50 2.18 -5.38 -8.44
C THR A 50 0.69 -5.70 -8.29
N ASP A 51 0.00 -5.90 -9.42
CA ASP A 51 -1.40 -6.30 -9.49
C ASP A 51 -1.55 -7.81 -9.26
N CYS A 52 -1.15 -8.27 -8.07
CA CYS A 52 -1.31 -9.68 -7.70
C CYS A 52 -2.71 -9.97 -7.13
N PRO A 53 -3.28 -11.14 -7.40
CA PRO A 53 -4.43 -11.64 -6.66
C PRO A 53 -4.03 -11.94 -5.19
N SER A 54 -4.71 -11.44 -4.15
CA SER A 54 -5.77 -10.41 -4.10
C SER A 54 -5.37 -9.26 -3.18
N GLY A 55 -5.94 -8.06 -3.38
CA GLY A 55 -5.79 -6.93 -2.45
C GLY A 55 -5.29 -5.62 -3.08
N PRO A 56 -4.11 -5.57 -3.73
CA PRO A 56 -3.53 -4.33 -4.23
C PRO A 56 -4.47 -3.49 -5.11
N ARG A 57 -5.19 -4.14 -6.03
CA ARG A 57 -6.16 -3.47 -6.89
C ARG A 57 -7.29 -2.80 -6.13
N GLU A 58 -7.81 -3.46 -5.10
CA GLU A 58 -8.89 -2.95 -4.26
C GLU A 58 -8.38 -1.80 -3.39
N ILE A 59 -7.25 -2.02 -2.69
CA ILE A 59 -6.62 -1.02 -1.81
C ILE A 59 -6.28 0.26 -2.58
N LEU A 60 -5.73 0.12 -3.78
CA LEU A 60 -5.32 1.25 -4.61
C LEU A 60 -6.45 1.82 -5.48
N ALA A 61 -7.68 1.29 -5.34
CA ALA A 61 -8.85 1.70 -6.11
C ALA A 61 -8.56 1.79 -7.62
N ASP A 62 -8.17 0.66 -8.21
CA ASP A 62 -7.81 0.51 -9.63
C ASP A 62 -6.71 1.49 -10.10
N GLY A 63 -5.80 1.83 -9.19
CA GLY A 63 -4.62 2.64 -9.47
C GLY A 63 -4.75 4.12 -9.08
N ARG A 64 -5.89 4.53 -8.52
CA ARG A 64 -6.11 5.91 -8.04
C ARG A 64 -5.11 6.35 -6.99
N TYR A 65 -4.71 5.45 -6.08
CA TYR A 65 -3.80 5.77 -4.97
C TYR A 65 -2.34 5.37 -5.21
N GLY A 66 -2.03 4.81 -6.38
CA GLY A 66 -0.68 4.39 -6.76
C GLY A 66 -0.73 3.42 -7.94
N PRO A 67 0.33 3.33 -8.75
CA PRO A 67 0.38 2.45 -9.91
C PRO A 67 0.26 0.97 -9.53
N LEU A 68 -0.43 0.24 -10.41
CA LEU A 68 -0.54 -1.22 -10.43
C LEU A 68 0.18 -1.75 -11.67
N VAL A 69 1.20 -2.57 -11.48
CA VAL A 69 2.01 -3.14 -12.56
C VAL A 69 1.89 -4.67 -12.63
N PRO A 70 2.14 -5.32 -13.77
CA PRO A 70 2.06 -6.78 -13.85
C PRO A 70 3.03 -7.49 -12.89
N VAL A 71 2.61 -8.63 -12.35
CA VAL A 71 3.46 -9.46 -11.49
C VAL A 71 4.65 -10.01 -12.30
N GLY A 72 5.86 -9.78 -11.80
CA GLY A 72 7.10 -10.29 -12.41
C GLY A 72 7.63 -9.44 -13.57
N ASP A 73 7.07 -8.26 -13.78
CA ASP A 73 7.57 -7.27 -14.75
C ASP A 73 8.47 -6.25 -14.05
N ASP A 74 9.75 -6.60 -13.90
CA ASP A 74 10.73 -5.78 -13.19
C ASP A 74 10.97 -4.42 -13.88
N GLU A 75 10.84 -4.37 -15.21
CA GLU A 75 10.97 -3.14 -15.99
C GLU A 75 9.80 -2.18 -15.70
N ALA A 76 8.56 -2.71 -15.67
CA ALA A 76 7.39 -1.91 -15.33
C ALA A 76 7.43 -1.40 -13.88
N VAL A 77 7.92 -2.20 -12.93
CA VAL A 77 8.14 -1.76 -11.54
C VAL A 77 9.13 -0.59 -11.51
N ALA A 78 10.28 -0.72 -12.18
CA ALA A 78 11.30 0.32 -12.21
C ALA A 78 10.79 1.62 -12.83
N GLU A 79 10.07 1.54 -13.95
CA GLU A 79 9.47 2.70 -14.61
C GLU A 79 8.42 3.38 -13.70
N ALA A 80 7.58 2.60 -13.03
CA ALA A 80 6.58 3.11 -12.09
C ALA A 80 7.24 3.80 -10.89
N ILE A 81 8.32 3.24 -10.33
CA ILE A 81 9.09 3.86 -9.24
C ILE A 81 9.59 5.25 -9.66
N MET A 82 10.23 5.35 -10.83
CA MET A 82 10.76 6.63 -11.31
C MET A 82 9.65 7.67 -11.49
N LYS A 83 8.52 7.29 -12.11
CA LYS A 83 7.37 8.20 -12.30
C LYS A 83 6.76 8.66 -10.98
N THR A 84 6.63 7.76 -10.00
CA THR A 84 6.06 8.09 -8.69
C THR A 84 7.01 8.96 -7.87
N LEU A 85 8.33 8.78 -7.97
CA LEU A 85 9.31 9.67 -7.34
C LEU A 85 9.30 11.07 -7.94
N ASP A 86 9.11 11.19 -9.26
CA ASP A 86 9.04 12.50 -9.95
C ASP A 86 7.75 13.27 -9.63
N ALA A 87 6.63 12.55 -9.46
CA ALA A 87 5.31 13.14 -9.22
C ALA A 87 4.52 12.37 -8.14
N PRO A 88 4.92 12.44 -6.86
CA PRO A 88 4.26 11.71 -5.79
C PRO A 88 2.87 12.29 -5.52
N LEU A 89 1.92 11.41 -5.22
CA LEU A 89 0.61 11.82 -4.72
C LEU A 89 0.74 12.47 -3.34
N PRO A 90 -0.13 13.43 -3.00
CA PRO A 90 -0.07 14.10 -1.71
C PRO A 90 -0.39 13.11 -0.56
N PRO A 91 0.34 13.15 0.57
CA PRO A 91 0.13 12.23 1.69
C PRO A 91 -1.30 12.19 2.23
N GLY A 92 -2.05 13.30 2.17
CA GLY A 92 -3.45 13.34 2.56
C GLY A 92 -4.33 12.40 1.73
N LEU A 93 -4.12 12.38 0.41
CA LEU A 93 -4.86 11.50 -0.50
C LEU A 93 -4.50 10.02 -0.26
N LEU A 94 -3.24 9.73 0.06
CA LEU A 94 -2.80 8.37 0.38
C LEU A 94 -3.46 7.85 1.66
N ARG A 95 -3.58 8.71 2.68
CA ARG A 95 -4.26 8.37 3.94
C ARG A 95 -5.76 8.10 3.74
N GLU A 96 -6.40 8.75 2.78
CA GLU A 96 -7.80 8.46 2.43
C GLU A 96 -7.99 6.99 2.00
N ALA A 97 -6.99 6.41 1.33
CA ALA A 97 -7.02 5.00 0.90
C ALA A 97 -7.03 4.01 2.08
N ALA A 98 -6.48 4.41 3.22
CA ALA A 98 -6.42 3.58 4.42
C ALA A 98 -7.72 3.64 5.26
N LEU A 99 -8.53 4.69 5.11
CA LEU A 99 -9.74 4.91 5.92
C LEU A 99 -10.72 3.72 5.95
N PRO A 100 -11.00 3.00 4.84
CA PRO A 100 -11.89 1.83 4.87
C PRO A 100 -11.43 0.73 5.83
N TYR A 101 -10.14 0.68 6.12
CA TYR A 101 -9.49 -0.36 6.94
C TYR A 101 -9.30 0.06 8.40
N GLU A 102 -9.77 1.25 8.80
CA GLU A 102 -9.82 1.65 10.21
C GLU A 102 -10.74 0.73 11.02
N ILE A 103 -10.49 0.64 12.32
CA ILE A 103 -11.19 -0.29 13.24
C ILE A 103 -12.69 -0.05 13.20
N GLU A 104 -13.13 1.20 13.31
CA GLU A 104 -14.53 1.60 13.35
C GLU A 104 -15.25 1.24 12.05
N ARG A 105 -14.61 1.47 10.90
CA ARG A 105 -15.18 1.18 9.58
C ARG A 105 -15.27 -0.33 9.34
N SER A 106 -14.19 -1.04 9.65
CA SER A 106 -14.13 -2.50 9.53
C SER A 106 -15.17 -3.17 10.43
N THR A 107 -15.29 -2.73 11.69
CA THR A 107 -16.26 -3.26 12.65
C THR A 107 -17.69 -3.00 12.18
N THR A 108 -17.97 -1.79 11.69
CA THR A 108 -19.28 -1.44 11.11
C THR A 108 -19.61 -2.33 9.92
N ALA A 109 -18.66 -2.56 9.01
CA ALA A 109 -18.86 -3.45 7.86
C ALA A 109 -19.17 -4.89 8.29
N TYR A 110 -18.49 -5.40 9.33
CA TYR A 110 -18.81 -6.72 9.89
C TYR A 110 -20.20 -6.79 10.53
N LEU A 111 -20.58 -5.81 11.34
CA LEU A 111 -21.90 -5.76 11.97
C LEU A 111 -23.01 -5.77 10.92
N ARG A 112 -22.86 -4.98 9.84
CA ARG A 112 -23.76 -4.99 8.69
C ARG A 112 -23.82 -6.37 8.02
N ALA A 113 -22.67 -6.95 7.70
CA ALA A 113 -22.59 -8.24 7.01
C ALA A 113 -23.23 -9.38 7.83
N MET A 114 -23.18 -9.29 9.16
CA MET A 114 -23.79 -10.25 10.08
C MET A 114 -25.26 -9.95 10.41
N GLY A 115 -25.82 -8.84 9.92
CA GLY A 115 -27.22 -8.46 10.16
C GLY A 115 -27.48 -7.87 11.54
N PHE A 116 -26.47 -7.28 12.19
CA PHE A 116 -26.59 -6.64 13.51
C PHE A 116 -26.91 -5.14 13.45
N GLU A 117 -27.24 -4.57 12.30
CA GLU A 117 -27.71 -3.18 12.23
C GLU A 117 -29.08 -3.06 12.94
N GLN A 118 -29.13 -2.26 14.01
CA GLN A 118 -30.40 -1.78 14.55
C GLN A 118 -31.03 -0.80 13.54
N GLN A 119 -32.35 -0.88 13.38
CA GLN A 119 -33.16 0.09 12.63
C GLN A 119 -32.88 1.53 13.05
#